data_AF-A0A9P6XIR1-F1
#
_entry.id   AF-A0A9P6XIR1-F1
#
_cell.length_a   1.000
_cell.length_b   1.000
_cell.length_c   1.000
_cell.angle_alpha   90.00
_cell.angle_beta   90.00
_cell.angle_gamma   90.00
#
_symmetry.space_group_name_H-M   'P 1'
#
loop_
_entity.id
_entity.type
_entity.pdbx_description
1 polymer ?
#
loop_
_entity_poly.entity_id
_entity_poly.type
_entity_poly.pdbx_seq_one_letter_code
_entity_poly.pdbx_strand_id
1 'polypeptide(L)'
;MVALIYLDRLKSSLPRKSQGEFDTPYKLFIVAVVLASKFIEDSDDVTRSIHSFISPLYSARELNDMERSFLAIVKYKLYVNLVEVDQFVKDHKDFLNFAFD
;
A
#
# COMPACT_ATOMS: atom_id res chain seq x y z
N MET A 1 8.22 1.87 -2.94
CA MET A 1 8.20 3.05 -2.04
C MET A 1 6.79 3.55 -1.79
N VAL A 2 6.01 3.95 -2.81
CA VAL A 2 4.65 4.51 -2.62
C VAL A 2 3.72 3.60 -1.80
N ALA A 3 3.74 2.28 -2.04
CA ALA A 3 2.98 1.33 -1.22
C ALA A 3 3.35 1.37 0.28
N LEU A 4 4.61 1.59 0.63
CA LEU A 4 5.05 1.71 2.04
C LEU A 4 4.57 3.02 2.66
N ILE A 5 4.59 4.12 1.90
CA ILE A 5 4.01 5.40 2.32
C ILE A 5 2.50 5.25 2.56
N TYR A 6 1.80 4.50 1.72
CA TYR A 6 0.38 4.20 1.93
C TYR A 6 0.14 3.41 3.22
N LEU A 7 0.99 2.44 3.53
CA LEU A 7 0.91 1.69 4.79
C LEU A 7 1.18 2.57 6.01
N ASP A 8 2.13 3.50 5.92
CA ASP A 8 2.41 4.44 7.00
C ASP A 8 1.23 5.42 7.24
N ARG A 9 0.64 5.93 6.16
CA ARG A 9 -0.59 6.73 6.20
C ARG A 9 -1.75 5.96 6.82
N LEU A 10 -1.91 4.69 6.46
CA LEU A 10 -2.93 3.81 7.02
C LEU A 10 -2.71 3.62 8.53
N LYS A 11 -1.50 3.24 8.93
CA LYS A 11 -1.12 3.04 10.34
C LYS A 11 -1.39 4.28 11.18
N SER A 12 -1.05 5.46 10.67
CA SER A 12 -1.28 6.74 11.34
C SER A 12 -2.77 7.15 11.40
N SER A 13 -3.60 6.60 10.51
CA SER A 13 -5.05 6.87 10.46
C SER A 13 -5.88 5.89 11.28
N LEU A 14 -5.29 4.77 11.72
CA LEU A 14 -5.98 3.77 12.53
C LEU A 14 -6.09 4.19 14.01
N PRO A 15 -7.22 3.88 14.68
CA PRO A 15 -7.33 4.02 16.13
C PRO A 15 -6.23 3.24 16.88
N ARG A 16 -5.77 3.77 18.02
CA ARG A 16 -4.73 3.14 18.86
C ARG A 16 -5.00 1.70 19.30
N LYS A 17 -6.26 1.23 19.24
CA LYS A 17 -6.69 -0.11 19.64
C LYS A 17 -7.06 -1.01 18.45
N SER A 18 -6.74 -0.60 17.22
CA SER A 18 -6.96 -1.44 16.05
C SER A 18 -6.12 -2.70 16.16
N GLN A 19 -6.79 -3.85 16.03
CA GLN A 19 -6.15 -5.16 15.97
C GLN A 19 -6.58 -5.83 14.67
N GLY A 20 -5.61 -6.36 13.95
CA GLY A 20 -5.84 -7.19 12.77
C GLY A 20 -5.81 -8.66 13.14
N GLU A 21 -6.29 -9.48 12.22
CA GLU A 21 -6.06 -10.92 12.23
C GLU A 21 -4.65 -11.25 11.73
N PHE A 22 -4.23 -12.52 11.87
CA PHE A 22 -2.90 -12.98 11.44
C PHE A 22 -2.58 -12.62 9.98
N ASP A 23 -3.59 -12.65 9.10
CA ASP A 23 -3.41 -12.39 7.68
C ASP A 23 -3.51 -10.90 7.29
N THR A 24 -3.91 -10.04 8.23
CA THR A 24 -4.20 -8.63 7.97
C THR A 24 -2.99 -7.87 7.41
N PRO A 25 -1.75 -8.04 7.93
CA PRO A 25 -0.58 -7.36 7.35
C PRO A 25 -0.37 -7.69 5.87
N TYR A 26 -0.58 -8.94 5.46
CA TYR A 26 -0.42 -9.35 4.06
C TYR A 26 -1.52 -8.75 3.17
N LYS A 27 -2.77 -8.76 3.64
CA LYS A 27 -3.90 -8.10 2.96
C LYS A 27 -3.63 -6.62 2.74
N LEU A 28 -3.17 -5.92 3.78
CA LEU A 28 -2.86 -4.49 3.71
C LEU A 28 -1.71 -4.21 2.74
N PHE A 29 -0.65 -5.03 2.76
CA PHE A 29 0.47 -4.87 1.85
C PHE A 29 0.05 -5.08 0.38
N ILE A 30 -0.71 -6.13 0.08
CA ILE A 30 -1.21 -6.40 -1.28
C ILE A 30 -2.05 -5.24 -1.79
N VAL A 31 -2.98 -4.74 -0.98
CA VAL A 31 -3.84 -3.61 -1.35
C VAL A 31 -3.03 -2.35 -1.60
N ALA A 32 -2.04 -2.07 -0.75
CA ALA A 32 -1.17 -0.91 -0.93
C ALA A 32 -0.38 -0.98 -2.24
N VAL A 33 0.07 -2.18 -2.65
CA VAL A 33 0.77 -2.39 -3.93
C VAL A 33 -0.18 -2.19 -5.12
N VAL A 34 -1.38 -2.78 -5.08
CA VAL A 34 -2.39 -2.61 -6.15
C VAL A 34 -2.77 -1.14 -6.32
N LEU A 35 -3.04 -0.43 -5.22
CA LEU A 35 -3.36 1.01 -5.26
C LEU A 35 -2.19 1.85 -5.77
N ALA A 36 -0.94 1.48 -5.45
CA ALA A 36 0.23 2.18 -5.95
C ALA A 36 0.38 2.01 -7.47
N SER A 37 0.24 0.79 -8.00
CA SER A 37 0.27 0.55 -9.45
C SER A 37 -0.85 1.30 -10.17
N LYS A 38 -2.10 1.21 -9.69
CA LYS A 38 -3.25 1.94 -10.27
C LYS A 38 -3.10 3.47 -10.28
N PHE A 39 -2.33 4.03 -9.35
CA PHE A 39 -2.20 5.48 -9.21
C PHE A 39 -0.98 6.07 -9.93
N ILE A 40 0.09 5.30 -10.05
CA ILE A 40 1.36 5.75 -10.65
C ILE A 40 1.41 5.43 -12.13
N GLU A 41 0.85 4.30 -12.54
CA GLU A 41 0.94 3.83 -13.91
C GLU A 41 -0.25 4.33 -14.73
N ASP A 42 0.02 4.75 -15.96
CA ASP A 42 -1.01 5.16 -16.91
C ASP A 42 -1.67 3.95 -17.60
N SER A 43 -1.15 2.73 -17.38
CA SER A 43 -1.69 1.48 -17.94
C SER A 43 -2.08 0.48 -16.85
N ASP A 44 -3.01 -0.42 -17.20
CA ASP A 44 -3.51 -1.45 -16.29
C ASP A 44 -2.66 -2.74 -16.31
N ASP A 45 -1.50 -2.77 -16.98
CA ASP A 45 -0.78 -4.03 -17.21
C ASP A 45 -0.25 -4.65 -15.91
N VAL A 46 0.46 -3.87 -15.09
CA VAL A 46 1.00 -4.36 -13.81
C VAL A 46 -0.13 -4.67 -12.84
N THR A 47 -1.15 -3.81 -12.80
CA THR A 47 -2.36 -4.05 -12.00
C THR A 47 -2.98 -5.40 -12.39
N ARG A 48 -3.20 -5.67 -13.68
CA ARG A 48 -3.74 -6.96 -14.16
C ARG A 48 -2.83 -8.14 -13.81
N SER A 49 -1.51 -7.99 -13.93
CA SER A 49 -0.56 -9.02 -13.53
C SER A 49 -0.63 -9.32 -12.03
N ILE A 50 -0.72 -8.30 -11.17
CA ILE A 50 -0.89 -8.49 -9.72
C ILE A 50 -2.21 -9.19 -9.42
N HIS A 51 -3.31 -8.73 -10.02
CA HIS A 51 -4.64 -9.34 -9.87
C HIS A 51 -4.63 -10.82 -10.27
N SER A 52 -3.97 -11.18 -11.37
CA SER A 52 -3.81 -12.57 -11.81
C SER A 52 -3.04 -13.40 -10.78
N PHE A 53 -1.94 -12.85 -10.26
CA PHE A 53 -1.09 -13.51 -9.27
C PHE A 53 -1.82 -13.80 -7.95
N ILE A 54 -2.68 -12.89 -7.50
CA ILE A 54 -3.40 -13.03 -6.22
C ILE A 54 -4.78 -13.70 -6.36
N SER A 55 -5.25 -13.94 -7.59
CA SER A 55 -6.57 -14.54 -7.86
C SER A 55 -6.85 -15.90 -7.20
N PRO A 56 -5.84 -16.77 -6.90
CA PRO A 56 -6.08 -17.99 -6.14
C PRO A 56 -6.37 -17.74 -4.65
N LEU A 57 -6.03 -16.56 -4.14
CA LEU A 57 -6.17 -16.20 -2.73
C LEU A 57 -7.39 -15.30 -2.48
N TYR A 58 -7.70 -14.40 -3.41
CA TYR A 58 -8.77 -13.42 -3.28
C TYR A 58 -9.55 -13.30 -4.59
N SER A 59 -10.87 -13.33 -4.49
CA SER A 59 -11.75 -12.97 -5.60
C SER A 59 -11.63 -11.48 -5.93
N ALA A 60 -11.99 -11.11 -7.16
CA ALA A 60 -12.02 -9.70 -7.58
C ALA A 60 -12.93 -8.85 -6.68
N ARG A 61 -14.01 -9.43 -6.15
CA ARG A 61 -14.92 -8.74 -5.23
C ARG A 61 -14.25 -8.43 -3.90
N GLU A 62 -13.62 -9.43 -3.28
CA GLU A 62 -12.91 -9.26 -2.02
C GLU A 62 -11.80 -8.22 -2.13
N LEU A 63 -11.03 -8.25 -3.23
CA LEU A 63 -9.99 -7.26 -3.44
C LEU A 63 -10.58 -5.84 -3.57
N ASN A 64 -11.65 -5.68 -4.34
CA ASN A 64 -12.32 -4.39 -4.47
C ASN A 64 -12.84 -3.86 -3.11
N ASP A 65 -13.36 -4.74 -2.25
CA ASP A 65 -13.84 -4.38 -0.91
C ASP A 65 -12.67 -3.98 0.01
N MET A 66 -11.54 -4.68 -0.10
CA MET A 66 -10.31 -4.36 0.61
C MET A 66 -9.72 -3.01 0.15
N GLU A 67 -9.68 -2.75 -1.15
CA GLU A 67 -9.25 -1.46 -1.73
C GLU A 67 -10.13 -0.32 -1.23
N ARG A 68 -11.46 -0.46 -1.30
CA ARG A 68 -12.42 0.55 -0.82
C ARG A 68 -12.22 0.86 0.67
N SER A 69 -12.03 -0.17 1.48
CA SER A 69 -11.81 -0.03 2.91
C SER A 69 -10.51 0.72 3.21
N PHE A 70 -9.43 0.38 2.50
CA PHE A 70 -8.14 1.07 2.60
C PHE A 70 -8.29 2.56 2.24
N LEU A 71 -8.91 2.85 1.09
CA LEU A 71 -9.13 4.21 0.59
C LEU A 71 -9.93 5.07 1.57
N ALA A 72 -10.95 4.50 2.20
CA ALA A 72 -11.75 5.18 3.22
C ALA A 72 -10.90 5.56 4.43
N ILE A 73 -10.04 4.66 4.92
CA ILE A 73 -9.16 4.92 6.08
C ILE A 73 -8.15 6.02 5.77
N VAL A 74 -7.49 5.97 4.61
CA VAL A 74 -6.53 7.02 4.21
C VAL A 74 -7.20 8.28 3.65
N LYS A 75 -8.53 8.34 3.64
CA LYS A 75 -9.33 9.47 3.14
C LYS A 75 -8.95 9.87 1.72
N TYR A 76 -8.70 8.89 0.85
CA TYR A 76 -8.27 9.08 -0.55
C TYR A 76 -6.98 9.89 -0.73
N LYS A 77 -6.17 10.08 0.32
CA LYS A 77 -4.85 10.72 0.24
C LYS A 77 -3.85 9.75 -0.38
N LEU A 78 -3.87 9.64 -1.70
CA LEU A 78 -2.97 8.78 -2.49
C LEU A 78 -1.85 9.55 -3.19
N TYR A 79 -2.02 10.85 -3.44
CA TYR A 79 -0.96 11.63 -4.06
C TYR A 79 0.33 11.57 -3.22
N VAL A 80 1.44 11.20 -3.87
CA VAL A 80 2.78 11.14 -3.29
C VAL A 80 3.71 11.85 -4.27
N ASN A 81 4.47 12.82 -3.78
CA ASN A 81 5.46 13.54 -4.58
C ASN A 81 6.89 13.07 -4.26
N LEU A 82 7.85 13.51 -5.07
CA LEU A 82 9.26 13.11 -4.91
C LEU A 82 9.87 13.58 -3.59
N VAL A 83 9.46 14.73 -3.06
CA VAL A 83 9.94 15.26 -1.78
C VAL A 83 9.52 14.34 -0.64
N GLU A 84 8.28 13.88 -0.65
CA GLU A 84 7.77 12.92 0.33
C GLU A 84 8.48 11.57 0.24
N VAL A 85 8.79 11.10 -0.98
CA VAL A 85 9.58 9.86 -1.16
C VAL A 85 10.98 10.00 -0.57
N ASP A 86 11.68 11.09 -0.87
CA ASP A 86 13.02 11.36 -0.35
C ASP A 86 13.01 11.44 1.18
N GLN A 87 12.04 12.16 1.76
CA GLN A 87 11.88 12.25 3.21
C GLN A 87 11.60 10.88 3.83
N PHE A 88 10.68 10.11 3.23
CA PHE A 88 10.35 8.77 3.73
C PHE A 88 11.58 7.84 3.74
N VAL A 89 12.43 7.90 2.71
CA VAL A 89 13.67 7.11 2.65
C VAL A 89 14.66 7.54 3.73
N LYS A 90 14.81 8.85 3.96
CA LYS A 90 15.68 9.38 5.04
C LYS A 90 15.21 8.92 6.41
N ASP A 91 13.91 9.02 6.68
CA ASP A 91 13.32 8.67 7.98
C ASP A 91 13.42 7.17 8.30
N HIS A 92 13.49 6.32 7.27
CA HIS A 92 13.54 4.87 7.41
C HIS A 92 14.90 4.26 7.02
N LYS A 93 15.93 5.09 6.83
CA LYS A 93 17.25 4.68 6.32
C LYS A 93 17.85 3.53 7.14
N ASP A 94 17.75 3.60 8.47
CA ASP A 94 18.31 2.61 9.39
C ASP A 94 17.60 1.25 9.29
N PHE A 95 16.30 1.23 8.99
CA PHE A 95 15.54 -0.01 8.81
C PHE A 95 15.69 -0.59 7.40
N LEU A 96 15.88 0.27 6.40
CA LEU A 96 15.93 -0.13 5.01
C LEU A 96 17.31 -0.66 4.59
N ASN A 97 18.34 -0.55 5.45
CA ASN A 97 19.71 -0.98 5.15
C ASN A 97 20.19 -0.54 3.76
N PHE A 98 19.76 0.64 3.30
CA PHE A 98 20.34 1.24 2.11
C PHE A 98 21.72 1.77 2.50
N ALA A 99 22.73 0.91 2.37
CA ALA A 99 24.12 1.33 2.28
C ALA A 99 24.26 2.21 1.03
N PHE A 100 24.14 3.52 1.24
CA PHE A 100 24.64 4.49 0.28
C PHE A 100 26.07 4.78 0.73
N ASP A 101 27.03 4.10 0.10
CA ASP A 101 28.43 4.55 0.00
C ASP A 101 28.51 5.72 -0.99
#